data_AF-A0A519UZE8-F1
#
_entry.id   AF-A0A519UZE8-F1
#
_cell.length_a   1.000
_cell.length_b   1.000
_cell.length_c   1.000
_cell.angle_alpha   90.00
_cell.angle_beta   90.00
_cell.angle_gamma   90.00
#
_symmetry.space_group_name_H-M   'P 1'
#
loop_
_entity.id
_entity.type
_entity.pdbx_description
1 polymer ?
#
loop_
_entity_poly.entity_id
_entity_poly.type
_entity_poly.pdbx_seq_one_letter_code
_entity_poly.pdbx_strand_id
1 'polypeptide(L)' 'MVTAITQGVKISVETIYQDEHSNPANEHYMFAYRIEVENLSDYAIQLMRRQWFIFDSNGSVREVEGEGVVGIQP' A
#
# COMPACT_ATOMS: atom_id res chain seq x y z
N MET A 1 -7.50 1.28 9.90
CA MET A 1 -6.06 0.97 9.83
C MET A 1 -5.87 -0.52 10.00
N VAL A 2 -5.14 -1.17 9.10
CA VAL A 2 -4.79 -2.61 9.15
C VAL A 2 -3.30 -2.71 9.43
N THR A 3 -2.88 -3.70 10.22
CA THR A 3 -1.47 -3.90 10.57
C THR A 3 -1.07 -5.36 10.48
N ALA A 4 0.15 -5.61 9.99
CA ALA A 4 0.78 -6.92 10.00
C ALA A 4 2.23 -6.80 10.46
N ILE A 5 2.74 -7.83 11.13
CA ILE A 5 4.14 -7.91 11.55
C ILE A 5 4.71 -9.22 11.01
N THR A 6 5.82 -9.12 10.28
CA THR A 6 6.52 -10.26 9.71
C THR A 6 8.00 -10.11 9.98
N GLN A 7 8.62 -11.07 10.68
CA GLN A 7 10.06 -11.08 10.95
C GLN A 7 10.60 -9.77 11.54
N GLY A 8 9.84 -9.12 12.43
CA GLY A 8 10.24 -7.85 13.06
C GLY A 8 9.97 -6.60 12.22
N VAL A 9 9.48 -6.71 10.98
CA VAL A 9 9.00 -5.55 10.20
C VAL A 9 7.49 -5.41 10.41
N LYS A 10 7.08 -4.27 10.94
CA LYS A 10 5.66 -3.91 11.10
C LYS A 10 5.24 -2.99 9.96
N ILE A 11 4.17 -3.37 9.27
CA ILE A 11 3.54 -2.58 8.22
C ILE A 11 2.14 -2.21 8.69
N SER A 12 1.85 -0.91 8.72
CA SER A 12 0.52 -0.39 9.03
C SER A 12 -0.02 0.42 7.87
N VAL A 13 -1.27 0.17 7.50
CA VAL A 13 -1.94 0.81 6.35
C VAL A 13 -3.23 1.48 6.79
N GLU A 14 -3.34 2.76 6.48
CA GLU A 14 -4.57 3.54 6.57
C GLU A 14 -5.08 3.82 5.15
N THR A 15 -6.37 3.60 4.91
CA THR A 15 -7.02 3.81 3.61
C THR A 15 -8.05 4.91 3.72
N ILE A 16 -8.06 5.82 2.76
CA ILE A 16 -8.90 7.01 2.75
C ILE A 16 -9.60 7.07 1.40
N TYR A 17 -10.93 7.03 1.41
CA TYR A 17 -11.72 7.31 0.22
C TYR A 17 -11.67 8.81 -0.09
N GLN A 18 -11.42 9.16 -1.35
CA GLN A 18 -11.27 10.54 -1.79
C GLN A 18 -12.55 10.99 -2.49
N ASP A 19 -13.52 11.46 -1.72
CA ASP A 19 -14.84 11.89 -2.22
C ASP A 19 -14.72 12.92 -3.36
N GLU A 20 -13.90 13.95 -3.18
CA GLU A 20 -13.71 15.04 -4.16
C GLU A 20 -13.08 14.58 -5.48
N HIS A 21 -12.41 13.43 -5.49
CA HIS A 21 -11.76 12.84 -6.65
C HIS A 21 -12.51 11.61 -7.20
N SER A 22 -13.66 11.29 -6.64
CA SER A 22 -14.47 10.14 -7.03
C SER A 22 -15.73 10.57 -7.77
N ASN A 23 -16.20 9.71 -8.66
CA ASN A 23 -17.47 9.86 -9.36
C ASN A 23 -18.22 8.51 -9.34
N PRO A 24 -18.95 8.21 -8.25
CA PRO A 24 -19.67 6.94 -8.11
C PRO A 24 -20.72 6.70 -9.21
N ALA A 25 -21.31 7.77 -9.76
CA ALA A 25 -22.30 7.66 -10.84
C ALA A 25 -21.69 7.10 -12.14
N ASN A 26 -20.38 7.24 -12.32
CA ASN A 26 -19.61 6.68 -13.44
C ASN A 26 -18.70 5.53 -13.00
N GLU A 27 -18.95 4.92 -11.84
CA GLU A 27 -18.15 3.81 -11.29
C GLU A 27 -16.66 4.13 -11.10
N HIS A 28 -16.31 5.41 -10.92
CA HIS A 28 -14.94 5.84 -10.68
C HIS A 28 -14.73 6.13 -9.20
N TYR A 29 -13.84 5.37 -8.56
CA TYR A 29 -13.56 5.49 -7.13
C TYR A 29 -12.07 5.73 -6.90
N MET A 30 -11.74 6.82 -6.23
CA MET A 30 -10.38 7.18 -5.87
C MET A 30 -10.13 6.87 -4.40
N PHE A 31 -9.06 6.12 -4.12
CA PHE A 31 -8.60 5.81 -2.78
C PHE A 31 -7.16 6.26 -2.62
N ALA A 32 -6.85 6.90 -1.50
CA ALA A 32 -5.50 7.14 -1.03
C ALA A 32 -5.17 6.14 0.09
N TYR A 33 -3.88 5.87 0.27
CA TYR A 33 -3.41 5.08 1.39
C TYR A 33 -2.14 5.70 1.99
N ARG A 34 -2.02 5.58 3.31
CA ARG A 34 -0.81 5.89 4.06
C ARG A 34 -0.24 4.60 4.60
N ILE A 35 1.03 4.34 4.30
CA ILE A 35 1.75 3.14 4.73
C ILE A 35 2.86 3.57 5.68
N GLU A 36 2.87 2.99 6.86
CA GLU A 36 3.93 3.13 7.84
C GLU A 36 4.71 1.82 7.90
N VAL A 37 6.02 1.93 7.75
CA VAL A 37 6.97 0.81 7.81
C VAL A 37 7.87 1.03 9.01
N GLU A 38 7.76 0.16 10.01
CA GLU A 38 8.54 0.22 11.23
C GLU A 38 9.46 -1.01 11.32
N ASN A 39 10.75 -0.78 11.46
CA ASN A 39 11.71 -1.83 11.79
C ASN A 39 11.78 -2.01 13.30
N LEU A 40 11.27 -3.14 13.81
CA LEU A 40 11.27 -3.51 15.23
C LEU A 40 12.40 -4.48 15.58
N SER A 41 13.31 -4.77 14.65
CA SER A 41 14.50 -5.57 14.92
C SER A 41 15.65 -4.73 15.49
N ASP A 42 16.68 -5.40 15.97
CA ASP A 42 17.93 -4.82 16.47
C ASP A 42 18.99 -4.64 15.37
N TYR A 43 18.65 -4.92 14.10
CA TYR A 43 19.54 -4.79 12.96
C TYR A 43 18.90 -3.93 11.85
N ALA A 44 19.74 -3.32 11.02
CA ALA A 44 19.27 -2.52 9.89
C ALA A 44 18.59 -3.38 8.82
N ILE A 45 17.50 -2.88 8.25
CA ILE A 45 16.76 -3.48 7.14
C ILE A 45 16.60 -2.41 6.05
N GLN A 46 16.62 -2.83 4.79
CA GLN A 46 16.39 -1.95 3.65
C GLN A 46 15.22 -2.46 2.81
N LEU A 47 14.31 -1.56 2.42
CA LEU A 47 13.22 -1.85 1.51
C LEU A 47 13.73 -1.84 0.06
N MET A 48 13.84 -3.01 -0.54
CA MET A 48 14.35 -3.15 -1.91
C MET A 48 13.28 -3.01 -2.98
N ARG A 49 12.10 -3.61 -2.78
CA ARG A 49 11.03 -3.68 -3.77
C ARG A 49 9.65 -3.76 -3.13
N ARG A 50 8.63 -3.46 -3.93
CA ARG A 50 7.22 -3.62 -3.58
C ARG A 50 6.49 -4.38 -4.67
N GLN A 51 5.44 -5.09 -4.27
CA GLN A 51 4.51 -5.77 -5.17
C GLN A 51 3.10 -5.58 -4.60
N TRP A 52 2.19 -5.10 -5.44
CA TRP A 52 0.79 -4.90 -5.10
C TRP A 52 -0.07 -5.84 -5.91
N PHE A 53 -0.97 -6.53 -5.24
CA PHE A 53 -2.07 -7.27 -5.85
C PHE A 53 -3.37 -6.52 -5.52
N ILE A 54 -3.97 -5.93 -6.54
CA ILE A 54 -5.15 -5.08 -6.41
C ILE A 54 -6.29 -5.80 -7.11
N PHE A 55 -7.33 -6.17 -6.35
CA PHE A 55 -8.54 -6.74 -6.90
C PHE A 55 -9.69 -5.75 -6.71
N ASP A 56 -10.52 -5.62 -7.75
CA ASP A 56 -11.72 -4.82 -7.73
C ASP A 56 -12.96 -5.73 -7.62
N SER A 57 -14.03 -5.18 -7.06
CA SER A 57 -15.33 -5.84 -6.91
C SER A 57 -15.95 -6.29 -8.23
N ASN A 58 -15.59 -5.65 -9.35
CA ASN A 58 -16.01 -6.05 -10.70
C ASN A 58 -15.21 -7.26 -11.26
N GLY A 59 -14.33 -7.87 -10.46
CA GLY A 59 -13.51 -9.01 -10.85
C GLY A 59 -12.19 -8.65 -11.54
N SER A 60 -11.90 -7.36 -11.73
CA SER A 60 -10.62 -6.92 -12.29
C SER A 60 -9.48 -7.17 -11.32
N VAL A 61 -8.36 -7.68 -11.82
CA VAL A 61 -7.12 -7.87 -11.06
C VAL A 61 -6.01 -7.08 -11.72
N ARG A 62 -5.24 -6.36 -10.90
CA ARG A 62 -4.06 -5.60 -11.32
C ARG A 62 -2.90 -5.95 -10.42
N GLU A 63 -1.75 -6.10 -11.04
CA GLU A 63 -0.49 -6.31 -10.34
C GLU A 63 0.43 -5.13 -10.62
N VAL A 64 1.03 -4.57 -9.56
CA VAL A 64 1.99 -3.47 -9.68
C VAL A 64 3.25 -3.85 -8.94
N GLU A 65 4.34 -4.06 -9.67
CA GLU A 65 5.67 -4.33 -9.12
C GLU A 65 6.60 -3.14 -9.38
N GLY A 66 7.55 -2.90 -8.47
CA GLY A 66 8.63 -1.97 -8.71
C GLY A 66 9.65 -1.90 -7.58
N GLU A 67 10.80 -1.30 -7.88
CA GLU A 67 11.84 -1.05 -6.90
C GLU A 67 11.43 0.04 -5.91
N GLY A 68 11.85 -0.16 -4.66
CA GLY A 68 11.65 0.79 -3.57
C GLY A 68 10.18 1.17 -3.33
N VAL A 69 10.00 2.34 -2.73
CA VAL A 69 8.73 3.03 -2.54
C VAL A 69 8.93 4.50 -2.88
N VAL A 70 8.00 5.13 -3.60
CA VAL A 70 8.06 6.56 -3.96
C VAL A 70 9.41 7.04 -4.55
N GLY A 71 10.16 6.15 -5.20
CA GLY A 71 11.47 6.44 -5.80
C GLY A 71 12.69 6.28 -4.87
N ILE A 72 12.50 5.77 -3.65
CA ILE A 72 13.57 5.54 -2.66
C ILE A 72 13.58 4.09 -2.15
N GLN A 73 14.74 3.63 -1.68
CA GLN A 73 14.94 2.35 -0.99
C GLN A 73 15.43 2.63 0.45
N PRO A 74 14.52 3.07 1.34
CA PRO A 74 14.86 3.41 2.72
C PRO A 74 15.27 2.18 3.54
#